data_AF-A0A5D0N962-F1
#
_entry.id   AF-A0A5D0N962-F1
#
_cell.length_a   1.000
_cell.length_b   1.000
_cell.length_c   1.000
_cell.angle_alpha   90.00
_cell.angle_beta   90.00
_cell.angle_gamma   90.00
#
_symmetry.space_group_name_H-M   'P 1'
#
loop_
_entity.id
_entity.type
_entity.pdbx_description
1 polymer ?
#
loop_
_entity_poly.entity_id
_entity_poly.type
_entity_poly.pdbx_seq_one_letter_code
_entity_poly.pdbx_strand_id
1 'polypeptide(L)'
;MKRWLSFVLAIEVLGVVVFSLAYDSLDFRIYWLGGHVVMDDARLYEEQIAAHWYTNTPFMAALFIPAGAIPLTVARLLWQLGSLAAFVWACALTLRLSGRSASLKAVVAGGLLLAPVWHSFFQGQVNLLLLALVLADMHRVAQGRAAGIGIGIAAAIKLTPAIFVVLLLVTRRTRGAFTAAGTFAICTLLAYAIAPDASRLYWLHTFYDTSRVGVTYISNQSPNGALNRILLGNAEVGDWYVAIPLTIGIVGLALTVFWVRRGDWLTATAVTGVTGLLVSPISWAHHWVWILPALAVLIRNGDRVMAAFGYVLFALAPMWWTPHNGDPREYGINLLTPVANCYLLAGLFFLAYTAVRLRRTPPSAPAQAPGREPGCKPGCEPPTTSARSLPAGPLQRLRASPTQRWPASPTQRWPASPTQRWPASPPQRWPASPPQRLTTSSTGRLPASSPRSPPVKSAGRLPMSLAWSLTAGLAPNLKHGLVPNPGPETGRGLAQEHGRESGR
;
A
#
# COMPACT_ATOMS: atom_id res chain seq x y z
N MET A 1 20.43 18.77 -22.41
CA MET A 1 19.66 17.75 -21.65
C MET A 1 20.13 17.56 -20.20
N LYS A 2 21.32 17.02 -19.90
CA LYS A 2 21.73 16.66 -18.50
C LYS A 2 21.65 17.80 -17.46
N ARG A 3 21.97 19.05 -17.84
CA ARG A 3 21.84 20.24 -16.96
C ARG A 3 20.37 20.56 -16.65
N TRP A 4 19.53 20.71 -17.68
CA TRP A 4 18.07 20.89 -17.54
C TRP A 4 17.40 19.87 -16.61
N LEU A 5 17.71 18.58 -16.77
CA LEU A 5 17.16 17.54 -15.89
C LEU A 5 17.58 17.70 -14.42
N SER A 6 18.80 18.20 -14.16
CA SER A 6 19.25 18.48 -12.79
C SER A 6 18.59 19.72 -12.21
N PHE A 7 18.24 20.69 -13.05
CA PHE A 7 17.51 21.90 -12.66
C PHE A 7 16.04 21.61 -12.34
N VAL A 8 15.35 20.83 -13.19
CA VAL A 8 13.98 20.35 -12.92
C VAL A 8 13.92 19.59 -11.60
N LEU A 9 14.81 18.62 -11.39
CA LEU A 9 14.85 17.87 -10.14
C LEU A 9 15.18 18.75 -8.92
N ALA A 10 16.00 19.80 -9.08
CA ALA A 10 16.26 20.75 -8.01
C ALA A 10 15.00 21.58 -7.66
N ILE A 11 14.18 21.95 -8.65
CA ILE A 11 12.88 22.61 -8.42
C ILE A 11 11.91 21.66 -7.72
N GLU A 12 11.80 20.41 -8.14
CA GLU A 12 10.93 19.40 -7.51
C GLU A 12 11.31 19.18 -6.04
N VAL A 13 12.61 19.01 -5.75
CA VAL A 13 13.13 18.84 -4.39
C VAL A 13 12.93 20.10 -3.54
N LEU A 14 13.16 21.30 -4.10
CA LEU A 14 12.85 22.55 -3.42
C LEU A 14 11.35 22.68 -3.12
N GLY A 15 10.51 22.27 -4.06
CA GLY A 15 9.05 22.19 -3.90
C GLY A 15 8.65 21.29 -2.73
N VAL A 16 9.23 20.08 -2.63
CA VAL A 16 9.01 19.17 -1.48
C VAL A 16 9.45 19.83 -0.18
N VAL A 17 10.61 20.51 -0.12
CA VAL A 17 11.09 21.18 1.10
C VAL A 17 10.18 22.34 1.51
N VAL A 18 9.85 23.25 0.58
CA VAL A 18 8.97 24.40 0.85
C VAL A 18 7.57 23.93 1.27
N PHE A 19 7.02 22.91 0.59
CA PHE A 19 5.75 22.29 0.95
C PHE A 19 5.80 21.68 2.36
N SER A 20 6.88 20.98 2.72
CA SER A 20 7.06 20.39 4.04
C SER A 20 7.10 21.43 5.17
N LEU A 21 7.62 22.62 4.89
CA LEU A 21 7.63 23.73 5.83
C LEU A 21 6.26 24.41 5.96
N ALA A 22 5.58 24.64 4.83
CA ALA A 22 4.37 25.47 4.77
C ALA A 22 3.03 24.72 4.93
N TYR A 23 2.95 23.44 4.53
CA TYR A 23 1.70 22.68 4.48
C TYR A 23 1.62 21.59 5.55
N ASP A 24 0.45 21.46 6.17
CA ASP A 24 0.20 20.44 7.20
C ASP A 24 -0.36 19.14 6.63
N SER A 25 0.57 18.22 6.31
CA SER A 25 0.28 16.88 5.80
C SER A 25 -0.55 16.04 6.78
N LEU A 26 -1.82 15.80 6.45
CA LEU A 26 -2.83 15.18 7.31
C LEU A 26 -2.40 13.84 7.92
N ASP A 27 -1.95 12.88 7.09
CA ASP A 27 -1.63 11.54 7.59
C ASP A 27 -0.36 11.58 8.44
N PHE A 28 0.64 12.40 8.08
CA PHE A 28 1.80 12.63 8.93
C PHE A 28 1.42 13.21 10.29
N ARG A 29 0.48 14.17 10.35
CA ARG A 29 -0.04 14.69 11.61
C ARG A 29 -0.74 13.60 12.42
N ILE A 30 -1.52 12.72 11.78
CA ILE A 30 -2.15 11.57 12.44
C ILE A 30 -1.07 10.62 13.00
N TYR A 31 0.02 10.37 12.28
CA TYR A 31 1.15 9.57 12.78
C TYR A 31 1.85 10.22 13.98
N TRP A 32 2.14 11.52 13.90
CA TRP A 32 2.80 12.33 14.94
C TRP A 32 1.95 12.44 16.22
N LEU A 33 0.63 12.63 16.08
CA LEU A 33 -0.31 12.57 17.20
C LEU A 33 -0.45 11.14 17.75
N GLY A 34 -0.47 10.12 16.88
CA GLY A 34 -0.47 8.72 17.29
C GLY A 34 0.74 8.36 18.16
N GLY A 35 1.92 8.90 17.84
CA GLY A 35 3.13 8.76 18.66
C GLY A 35 3.06 9.42 20.04
N HIS A 36 2.18 10.40 20.26
CA HIS A 36 1.92 10.95 21.60
C HIS A 36 1.00 10.02 22.40
N VAL A 37 -0.14 9.64 21.80
CA VAL A 37 -1.23 8.95 22.53
C VAL A 37 -1.10 7.43 22.58
N VAL A 38 -0.13 6.82 21.89
CA VAL A 38 0.10 5.36 21.92
C VAL A 38 0.47 4.84 23.32
N MET A 39 0.97 5.71 24.20
CA MET A 39 1.23 5.38 25.60
C MET A 39 0.00 5.56 26.51
N ASP A 40 -1.05 6.24 26.03
CA ASP A 40 -2.28 6.57 26.78
C ASP A 40 -3.35 5.48 26.59
N ASP A 41 -2.98 4.22 26.85
CA ASP A 41 -3.87 3.05 26.79
C ASP A 41 -4.50 2.84 25.37
N ALA A 42 -5.66 2.19 25.28
CA ALA A 42 -6.37 1.86 24.06
C ALA A 42 -6.92 3.08 23.28
N ARG A 43 -6.86 4.29 23.85
CA ARG A 43 -7.46 5.53 23.32
C ARG A 43 -7.07 5.84 21.87
N LEU A 44 -5.85 5.46 21.46
CA LEU A 44 -5.37 5.51 20.08
C LEU A 44 -6.37 4.94 19.05
N TYR A 45 -7.15 3.93 19.44
CA TYR A 45 -8.14 3.27 18.60
C TYR A 45 -9.60 3.46 19.07
N GLU A 46 -9.86 4.17 20.16
CA GLU A 46 -11.22 4.44 20.67
C GLU A 46 -11.69 5.86 20.38
N GLU A 47 -10.76 6.82 20.20
CA GLU A 47 -11.05 8.21 19.89
C GLU A 47 -10.63 8.61 18.47
N GLN A 48 -11.23 9.68 17.93
CA GLN A 48 -10.78 10.30 16.69
C GLN A 48 -9.69 11.33 16.97
N ILE A 49 -8.60 11.23 16.22
CA ILE A 49 -7.43 12.10 16.31
C ILE A 49 -7.45 13.01 15.09
N ALA A 50 -7.51 14.33 15.32
CA ALA A 50 -7.69 15.34 14.26
C ALA A 50 -8.89 15.05 13.34
N ALA A 51 -10.03 14.66 13.92
CA ALA A 51 -11.29 14.28 13.26
C ALA A 51 -11.19 13.04 12.34
N HIS A 52 -10.19 12.18 12.54
CA HIS A 52 -9.98 10.95 11.77
C HIS A 52 -9.63 9.79 12.71
N TRP A 53 -9.95 8.56 12.30
CA TRP A 53 -9.53 7.37 13.03
C TRP A 53 -8.06 7.03 12.78
N TYR A 54 -7.33 6.58 13.81
CA TYR A 54 -6.00 5.99 13.60
C TYR A 54 -6.15 4.56 13.05
N THR A 55 -5.62 4.32 11.85
CA THR A 55 -5.86 3.08 11.08
C THR A 55 -4.61 2.24 10.84
N ASN A 56 -3.46 2.66 11.37
CA ASN A 56 -2.19 1.96 11.19
C ASN A 56 -1.90 1.05 12.38
N THR A 57 -0.86 0.22 12.27
CA THR A 57 -0.50 -0.74 13.32
C THR A 57 0.02 -0.04 14.58
N PRO A 58 -0.03 -0.72 15.75
CA PRO A 58 0.58 -0.22 16.97
C PRO A 58 2.10 0.01 16.80
N PHE A 59 2.76 -0.80 15.96
CA PHE A 59 4.18 -0.62 15.64
C PHE A 59 4.46 0.69 14.88
N MET A 60 3.57 1.09 13.96
CA MET A 60 3.66 2.39 13.30
C MET A 60 3.50 3.54 14.31
N ALA A 61 2.59 3.42 15.27
CA ALA A 61 2.43 4.43 16.32
C ALA A 61 3.66 4.51 17.24
N ALA A 62 4.20 3.34 17.65
CA ALA A 62 5.41 3.26 18.47
C ALA A 62 6.66 3.85 17.77
N LEU A 63 6.80 3.65 16.45
CA LEU A 63 7.86 4.30 15.65
C LEU A 63 7.78 5.83 15.66
N PHE A 64 6.60 6.39 15.93
CA PHE A 64 6.37 7.83 15.97
C PHE A 64 6.50 8.45 17.37
N ILE A 65 6.74 7.67 18.43
CA ILE A 65 7.01 8.21 19.79
C ILE A 65 8.16 9.24 19.77
N PRO A 66 9.35 8.96 19.16
CA PRO A 66 10.43 9.94 19.12
C PRO A 66 10.11 11.14 18.22
N ALA A 67 9.28 10.94 17.18
CA ALA A 67 8.85 12.02 16.30
C ALA A 67 7.85 12.96 17.00
N GLY A 68 7.01 12.43 17.89
CA GLY A 68 6.09 13.20 18.73
C GLY A 68 6.84 14.19 19.64
N ALA A 69 7.97 13.76 20.22
CA ALA A 69 8.78 14.58 21.12
C ALA A 69 9.45 15.83 20.50
N ILE A 70 9.34 16.04 19.18
CA ILE A 70 9.89 17.21 18.48
C ILE A 70 8.80 17.99 17.73
N PRO A 71 8.98 19.31 17.49
CA PRO A 71 7.97 20.14 16.83
C PRO A 71 7.53 19.59 15.48
N LEU A 72 6.21 19.56 15.25
CA LEU A 72 5.56 18.95 14.07
C LEU A 72 6.23 19.33 12.74
N THR A 73 6.58 20.60 12.53
CA THR A 73 7.23 21.07 11.29
C THR A 73 8.62 20.46 11.08
N VAL A 74 9.41 20.28 12.16
CA VAL A 74 10.74 19.65 12.09
C VAL A 74 10.60 18.17 11.82
N ALA A 75 9.69 17.49 12.54
CA ALA A 75 9.38 16.08 12.31
C ALA A 75 8.94 15.84 10.85
N ARG A 76 8.05 16.69 10.34
CA ARG A 76 7.50 16.63 8.97
C ARG A 76 8.60 16.85 7.93
N LEU A 77 9.47 17.84 8.10
CA LEU A 77 10.60 18.06 7.21
C LEU A 77 11.52 16.84 7.13
N LEU A 78 11.92 16.28 8.28
CA LEU A 78 12.78 15.09 8.34
C LEU A 78 12.11 13.88 7.67
N TRP A 79 10.81 13.68 7.91
CA TRP A 79 10.03 12.61 7.30
C TRP A 79 9.93 12.71 5.78
N GLN A 80 9.72 13.91 5.27
CA GLN A 80 9.58 14.16 3.83
C GLN A 80 10.92 14.01 3.10
N LEU A 81 12.03 14.46 3.73
CA LEU A 81 13.39 14.19 3.25
C LEU A 81 13.71 12.69 3.27
N GLY A 82 13.32 11.97 4.32
CA GLY A 82 13.44 10.51 4.41
C GLY A 82 12.62 9.78 3.34
N SER A 83 11.40 10.24 3.08
CA SER A 83 10.50 9.73 2.04
C SER A 83 11.06 9.94 0.63
N LEU A 84 11.67 11.11 0.37
CA LEU A 84 12.38 11.39 -0.87
C LEU A 84 13.62 10.49 -1.03
N ALA A 85 14.43 10.32 0.02
CA ALA A 85 15.59 9.43 -0.02
C ALA A 85 15.18 7.97 -0.28
N ALA A 86 14.11 7.50 0.37
CA ALA A 86 13.52 6.19 0.13
C ALA A 86 13.02 6.04 -1.32
N PHE A 87 12.36 7.06 -1.88
CA PHE A 87 11.91 7.03 -3.27
C PHE A 87 13.07 7.00 -4.28
N VAL A 88 14.13 7.78 -4.07
CA VAL A 88 15.36 7.73 -4.88
C VAL A 88 15.98 6.33 -4.82
N TRP A 89 16.01 5.70 -3.64
CA TRP A 89 16.50 4.33 -3.48
C TRP A 89 15.61 3.30 -4.19
N ALA A 90 14.29 3.41 -4.08
CA ALA A 90 13.32 2.58 -4.79
C ALA A 90 13.48 2.68 -6.33
N CYS A 91 13.68 3.90 -6.86
CA CYS A 91 13.99 4.12 -8.28
C CYS A 91 15.29 3.42 -8.69
N ALA A 92 16.35 3.51 -7.88
CA ALA A 92 17.63 2.87 -8.15
C ALA A 92 17.54 1.33 -8.09
N LEU A 93 16.77 0.78 -7.15
CA LEU A 93 16.51 -0.66 -7.02
C LEU A 93 15.67 -1.19 -8.19
N THR A 94 14.64 -0.46 -8.60
CA THR A 94 13.82 -0.76 -9.78
C THR A 94 14.66 -0.79 -11.05
N LEU A 95 15.56 0.18 -11.23
CA LEU A 95 16.51 0.17 -12.36
C LEU A 95 17.43 -1.05 -12.34
N ARG A 96 18.03 -1.38 -11.19
CA ARG A 96 18.88 -2.58 -11.03
C ARG A 96 18.12 -3.88 -11.34
N LEU A 97 16.89 -4.01 -10.85
CA LEU A 97 16.00 -5.15 -11.13
C LEU A 97 15.56 -5.21 -12.61
N SER A 98 15.50 -4.08 -13.31
CA SER A 98 15.15 -4.02 -14.74
C SER A 98 16.30 -4.43 -15.67
N GLY A 99 17.54 -4.40 -15.19
CA GLY A 99 18.75 -4.58 -16.02
C GLY A 99 19.00 -3.45 -17.03
N ARG A 100 18.19 -2.38 -17.04
CA ARG A 100 18.34 -1.25 -17.98
C ARG A 100 19.30 -0.19 -17.46
N SER A 101 20.15 0.32 -18.35
CA SER A 101 20.80 1.61 -18.16
C SER A 101 19.81 2.73 -18.48
N ALA A 102 19.51 3.56 -17.48
CA ALA A 102 18.73 4.79 -17.62
C ALA A 102 19.19 5.82 -16.57
N SER A 103 18.92 7.11 -16.79
CA SER A 103 19.30 8.14 -15.84
C SER A 103 18.42 8.06 -14.59
N LEU A 104 19.02 7.78 -13.42
CA LEU A 104 18.30 7.79 -12.13
C LEU A 104 17.57 9.13 -11.91
N LYS A 105 18.19 10.26 -12.27
CA LYS A 105 17.56 11.59 -12.20
C LYS A 105 16.26 11.68 -13.02
N ALA A 106 16.21 11.04 -14.19
CA ALA A 106 15.02 11.04 -15.05
C ALA A 106 13.91 10.15 -14.49
N VAL A 107 14.27 9.01 -13.89
CA VAL A 107 13.31 8.12 -13.22
C VAL A 107 12.76 8.75 -11.95
N VAL A 108 13.58 9.46 -11.18
CA VAL A 108 13.13 10.19 -9.99
C VAL A 108 12.22 11.35 -10.41
N ALA A 109 12.64 12.24 -11.31
CA ALA A 109 11.83 13.38 -11.73
C ALA A 109 10.48 12.94 -12.36
N GLY A 110 10.52 12.08 -13.38
CA GLY A 110 9.27 11.53 -13.94
C GLY A 110 8.45 10.73 -12.93
N GLY A 111 9.10 10.10 -11.95
CA GLY A 111 8.43 9.39 -10.86
C GLY A 111 7.74 10.31 -9.85
N LEU A 112 8.31 11.47 -9.53
CA LEU A 112 7.71 12.47 -8.64
C LEU A 112 6.42 13.05 -9.22
N LEU A 113 6.28 13.10 -10.55
CA LEU A 113 5.06 13.56 -11.24
C LEU A 113 3.91 12.54 -11.22
N LEU A 114 4.14 11.30 -10.80
CA LEU A 114 3.09 10.30 -10.68
C LEU A 114 2.25 10.59 -9.43
N ALA A 115 0.93 10.62 -9.56
CA ALA A 115 0.02 10.96 -8.47
C ALA A 115 0.20 10.08 -7.22
N PRO A 116 0.39 8.74 -7.30
CA PRO A 116 0.65 7.96 -6.08
C PRO A 116 1.89 8.43 -5.29
N VAL A 117 2.88 9.01 -5.98
CA VAL A 117 4.12 9.51 -5.39
C VAL A 117 3.92 10.92 -4.83
N TRP A 118 3.44 11.90 -5.62
CA TRP A 118 3.23 13.25 -5.08
C TRP A 118 2.12 13.31 -4.03
N HIS A 119 1.05 12.50 -4.13
CA HIS A 119 0.07 12.36 -3.06
C HIS A 119 0.69 11.78 -1.79
N SER A 120 1.73 10.94 -1.90
CA SER A 120 2.45 10.45 -0.71
C SER A 120 3.19 11.58 0.00
N PHE A 121 3.78 12.54 -0.73
CA PHE A 121 4.33 13.76 -0.12
C PHE A 121 3.21 14.69 0.41
N PHE A 122 2.13 14.89 -0.35
CA PHE A 122 1.01 15.74 0.05
C PHE A 122 0.44 15.35 1.41
N GLN A 123 0.17 14.06 1.60
CA GLN A 123 -0.38 13.50 2.85
C GLN A 123 0.70 13.13 3.88
N GLY A 124 1.96 13.02 3.47
CA GLY A 124 3.07 12.58 4.34
C GLY A 124 3.03 11.08 4.64
N GLN A 125 2.64 10.28 3.66
CA GLN A 125 2.40 8.84 3.75
C GLN A 125 3.67 7.97 3.72
N VAL A 126 3.65 6.85 4.44
CA VAL A 126 4.79 5.93 4.62
C VAL A 126 5.13 5.06 3.39
N ASN A 127 4.28 5.01 2.36
CA ASN A 127 4.35 3.98 1.31
C ASN A 127 5.64 4.00 0.48
N LEU A 128 6.32 5.15 0.37
CA LEU A 128 7.61 5.26 -0.31
C LEU A 128 8.73 4.53 0.45
N LEU A 129 8.70 4.53 1.78
CA LEU A 129 9.60 3.75 2.64
C LEU A 129 9.30 2.25 2.51
N LEU A 130 8.02 1.87 2.55
CA LEU A 130 7.60 0.47 2.38
C LEU A 130 8.06 -0.10 1.02
N LEU A 131 7.86 0.66 -0.06
CA LEU A 131 8.31 0.30 -1.40
C LEU A 131 9.83 0.10 -1.45
N ALA A 132 10.60 1.02 -0.86
CA ALA A 132 12.06 0.92 -0.83
C ALA A 132 12.55 -0.31 -0.05
N LEU A 133 11.99 -0.59 1.13
CA LEU A 133 12.32 -1.75 1.95
C LEU A 133 12.02 -3.07 1.23
N VAL A 134 10.84 -3.20 0.61
CA VAL A 134 10.48 -4.41 -0.13
C VAL A 134 11.34 -4.57 -1.39
N LEU A 135 11.58 -3.50 -2.15
CA LEU A 135 12.46 -3.56 -3.32
C LEU A 135 13.91 -3.91 -2.95
N ALA A 136 14.39 -3.49 -1.78
CA ALA A 136 15.73 -3.80 -1.29
C ALA A 136 15.88 -5.31 -1.03
N ASP A 137 14.89 -5.92 -0.36
CA ASP A 137 14.84 -7.37 -0.17
C ASP A 137 14.65 -8.12 -1.49
N MET A 138 13.71 -7.70 -2.35
CA MET A 138 13.48 -8.37 -3.64
C MET A 138 14.72 -8.30 -4.56
N HIS A 139 15.50 -7.21 -4.51
CA HIS A 139 16.79 -7.13 -5.19
C HIS A 139 17.82 -8.11 -4.61
N ARG A 140 17.86 -8.31 -3.28
CA ARG A 140 18.73 -9.32 -2.64
C ARG A 140 18.30 -10.75 -2.98
N VAL A 141 17.00 -11.03 -3.00
CA VAL A 141 16.42 -12.33 -3.43
C VAL A 141 16.76 -12.62 -4.88
N ALA A 142 16.68 -11.62 -5.76
CA ALA A 142 17.08 -11.75 -7.17
C ALA A 142 18.57 -12.11 -7.34
N GLN A 143 19.44 -11.65 -6.42
CA GLN A 143 20.85 -12.02 -6.33
C GLN A 143 21.11 -13.35 -5.58
N GLY A 144 20.06 -14.07 -5.14
CA GLY A 144 20.19 -15.30 -4.34
C GLY A 144 20.69 -15.09 -2.90
N ARG A 145 20.69 -13.84 -2.41
CA ARG A 145 21.20 -13.46 -1.08
C ARG A 145 20.10 -13.54 -0.01
N ALA A 146 20.51 -13.66 1.25
CA ALA A 146 19.58 -13.58 2.39
C ALA A 146 18.87 -12.22 2.42
N ALA A 147 17.58 -12.23 2.70
CA ALA A 147 16.64 -11.11 2.63
C ALA A 147 15.47 -11.38 3.59
N GLY A 148 14.60 -10.40 3.81
CA GLY A 148 13.32 -10.54 4.52
C GLY A 148 13.10 -9.49 5.60
N ILE A 149 14.17 -8.86 6.11
CA ILE A 149 14.09 -7.87 7.18
C ILE A 149 13.28 -6.64 6.74
N GLY A 150 13.50 -6.15 5.52
CA GLY A 150 12.76 -5.01 4.97
C GLY A 150 11.28 -5.33 4.74
N ILE A 151 10.98 -6.54 4.23
CA ILE A 151 9.60 -7.03 4.06
C ILE A 151 8.91 -7.17 5.43
N GLY A 152 9.60 -7.71 6.44
CA GLY A 152 9.05 -7.89 7.79
C GLY A 152 8.75 -6.56 8.49
N ILE A 153 9.68 -5.60 8.44
CA ILE A 153 9.46 -4.23 8.94
C ILE A 153 8.30 -3.58 8.18
N ALA A 154 8.28 -3.67 6.85
CA ALA A 154 7.23 -3.06 6.04
C ALA A 154 5.84 -3.64 6.35
N ALA A 155 5.74 -4.96 6.54
CA ALA A 155 4.51 -5.64 6.96
C ALA A 155 4.08 -5.27 8.39
N ALA A 156 5.03 -5.01 9.30
CA ALA A 156 4.73 -4.61 10.67
C ALA A 156 4.24 -3.16 10.76
N ILE A 157 4.71 -2.28 9.87
CA ILE A 157 4.24 -0.89 9.75
C ILE A 157 2.81 -0.85 9.18
N LYS A 158 2.52 -1.67 8.17
CA LYS A 158 1.26 -1.70 7.44
C LYS A 158 1.10 -3.08 6.83
N LEU A 159 -0.01 -3.78 7.00
CA LEU A 159 -0.04 -5.22 6.69
C LEU A 159 0.09 -5.57 5.20
N THR A 160 -0.21 -4.66 4.26
CA THR A 160 -0.26 -4.93 2.81
C THR A 160 0.99 -5.63 2.23
N PRO A 161 2.25 -5.28 2.60
CA PRO A 161 3.46 -5.97 2.15
C PRO A 161 3.62 -7.40 2.67
N ALA A 162 2.79 -7.89 3.61
CA ALA A 162 2.83 -9.27 4.09
C ALA A 162 2.60 -10.29 2.94
N ILE A 163 1.96 -9.89 1.84
CA ILE A 163 1.87 -10.72 0.62
C ILE A 163 3.26 -11.10 0.06
N PHE A 164 4.30 -10.30 0.31
CA PHE A 164 5.67 -10.66 -0.05
C PHE A 164 6.27 -11.76 0.83
N VAL A 165 5.81 -11.94 2.08
CA VAL A 165 6.14 -13.13 2.88
C VAL A 165 5.54 -14.37 2.22
N VAL A 166 4.29 -14.29 1.76
CA VAL A 166 3.62 -15.36 1.01
C VAL A 166 4.34 -15.66 -0.31
N LEU A 167 4.74 -14.64 -1.08
CA LEU A 167 5.61 -14.79 -2.26
C LEU A 167 6.83 -15.63 -1.92
N LEU A 168 7.56 -15.28 -0.86
CA LEU A 168 8.80 -15.98 -0.49
C LEU A 168 8.53 -17.43 -0.11
N LEU A 169 7.41 -17.74 0.54
CA LEU A 169 6.98 -19.12 0.82
C LEU A 169 6.68 -19.89 -0.49
N VAL A 170 5.76 -19.40 -1.32
CA VAL A 170 5.31 -20.12 -2.53
C VAL A 170 6.40 -20.25 -3.61
N THR A 171 7.39 -19.35 -3.59
CA THR A 171 8.58 -19.40 -4.46
C THR A 171 9.75 -20.19 -3.86
N ARG A 172 9.55 -20.87 -2.72
CA ARG A 172 10.53 -21.69 -2.00
C ARG A 172 11.76 -20.92 -1.50
N ARG A 173 11.64 -19.61 -1.30
CA ARG A 173 12.65 -18.75 -0.64
C ARG A 173 12.44 -18.77 0.89
N THR A 174 12.32 -19.98 1.45
CA THR A 174 11.89 -20.25 2.83
C THR A 174 12.70 -19.49 3.88
N ARG A 175 14.03 -19.44 3.77
CA ARG A 175 14.88 -18.66 4.68
C ARG A 175 14.45 -17.20 4.75
N GLY A 176 14.18 -16.57 3.61
CA GLY A 176 13.74 -15.17 3.57
C GLY A 176 12.32 -14.97 4.08
N ALA A 177 11.43 -15.95 3.85
CA ALA A 177 10.10 -15.93 4.44
C ALA A 177 10.14 -16.02 5.97
N PHE A 178 10.95 -16.92 6.54
CA PHE A 178 11.13 -17.02 7.99
C PHE A 178 11.82 -15.79 8.58
N THR A 179 12.80 -15.19 7.90
CA THR A 179 13.37 -13.90 8.31
C THR A 179 12.30 -12.81 8.32
N ALA A 180 11.48 -12.69 7.26
CA ALA A 180 10.43 -11.69 7.20
C ALA A 180 9.33 -11.88 8.26
N ALA A 181 8.86 -13.12 8.44
CA ALA A 181 7.89 -13.46 9.48
C ALA A 181 8.45 -13.23 10.90
N GLY A 182 9.71 -13.59 11.15
CA GLY A 182 10.40 -13.34 12.41
C GLY A 182 10.58 -11.85 12.70
N THR A 183 11.01 -11.06 11.71
CA THR A 183 11.11 -9.60 11.85
C THR A 183 9.74 -8.96 12.09
N PHE A 184 8.71 -9.37 11.35
CA PHE A 184 7.33 -8.92 11.57
C PHE A 184 6.87 -9.22 13.01
N ALA A 185 7.11 -10.44 13.50
CA ALA A 185 6.75 -10.86 14.85
C ALA A 185 7.52 -10.04 15.90
N ILE A 186 8.83 -9.82 15.74
CA ILE A 186 9.64 -9.02 16.66
C ILE A 186 9.13 -7.57 16.72
N CYS A 187 8.86 -6.94 15.58
CA CYS A 187 8.29 -5.57 15.53
C CYS A 187 6.91 -5.51 16.20
N THR A 188 6.06 -6.51 15.98
CA THR A 188 4.72 -6.58 16.57
C THR A 188 4.77 -6.82 18.09
N LEU A 189 5.67 -7.68 18.56
CA LEU A 189 5.90 -7.94 19.99
C LEU A 189 6.52 -6.73 20.71
N LEU A 190 7.41 -5.99 20.04
CA LEU A 190 7.93 -4.73 20.57
C LEU A 190 6.81 -3.69 20.74
N ALA A 191 5.91 -3.58 19.77
CA ALA A 191 4.75 -2.70 19.88
C ALA A 191 3.80 -3.14 21.01
N TYR A 192 3.58 -4.45 21.17
CA TYR A 192 2.80 -5.00 22.27
C TYR A 192 3.44 -4.73 23.65
N ALA A 193 4.78 -4.77 23.75
CA ALA A 193 5.50 -4.46 24.97
C ALA A 193 5.47 -2.95 25.32
N ILE A 194 5.29 -2.08 24.33
CA ILE A 194 5.18 -0.62 24.50
C ILE A 194 3.74 -0.21 24.83
N ALA A 195 2.76 -0.77 24.11
CA ALA A 195 1.35 -0.42 24.19
C ALA A 195 0.46 -1.69 24.09
N PRO A 196 0.31 -2.46 25.19
CA PRO A 196 -0.32 -3.78 25.17
C PRO A 196 -1.81 -3.72 24.82
N ASP A 197 -2.57 -2.82 25.45
CA ASP A 197 -4.02 -2.74 25.28
C ASP A 197 -4.42 -2.18 23.92
N ALA A 198 -3.76 -1.11 23.46
CA ALA A 198 -3.86 -0.63 22.08
C ALA A 198 -3.50 -1.75 21.07
N SER A 199 -2.48 -2.56 21.34
CA SER A 199 -2.13 -3.69 20.48
C SER A 199 -3.17 -4.80 20.49
N ARG A 200 -3.75 -5.12 21.65
CA ARG A 200 -4.83 -6.10 21.80
C ARG A 200 -6.10 -5.65 21.06
N LEU A 201 -6.52 -4.40 21.26
CA LEU A 201 -7.68 -3.80 20.57
C LEU A 201 -7.46 -3.73 19.05
N TYR A 202 -6.22 -3.48 18.60
CA TYR A 202 -5.88 -3.51 17.19
C TYR A 202 -6.07 -4.90 16.57
N TRP A 203 -5.37 -5.91 17.11
CA TRP A 203 -5.31 -7.24 16.49
C TRP A 203 -6.58 -8.09 16.69
N LEU A 204 -7.35 -7.86 17.75
CA LEU A 204 -8.60 -8.60 18.00
C LEU A 204 -9.83 -7.96 17.33
N HIS A 205 -9.83 -6.64 17.12
CA HIS A 205 -11.03 -5.91 16.67
C HIS A 205 -10.73 -4.92 15.53
N THR A 206 -9.95 -3.87 15.78
CA THR A 206 -9.82 -2.73 14.85
C THR A 206 -9.29 -3.14 13.47
N PHE A 207 -8.41 -4.13 13.39
CA PHE A 207 -7.87 -4.61 12.12
C PHE A 207 -8.95 -5.17 11.17
N TYR A 208 -10.05 -5.72 11.69
CA TYR A 208 -11.16 -6.27 10.91
C TYR A 208 -12.26 -5.25 10.63
N ASP A 209 -12.30 -4.15 11.38
CA ASP A 209 -13.35 -3.12 11.29
C ASP A 209 -13.08 -2.12 10.16
N THR A 210 -13.67 -2.41 9.00
CA THR A 210 -13.60 -1.53 7.82
C THR A 210 -14.64 -0.39 7.83
N SER A 211 -15.54 -0.31 8.83
CA SER A 211 -16.52 0.79 8.93
C SER A 211 -15.87 2.13 9.28
N ARG A 212 -14.68 2.08 9.90
CA ARG A 212 -13.89 3.23 10.37
C ARG A 212 -13.16 3.99 9.26
N VAL A 213 -13.34 3.60 8.00
CA VAL A 213 -12.67 4.19 6.82
C VAL A 213 -13.67 4.43 5.71
N GLY A 214 -13.48 5.50 4.93
CA GLY A 214 -14.35 5.84 3.81
C GLY A 214 -14.24 4.83 2.66
N VAL A 215 -14.94 3.69 2.75
CA VAL A 215 -14.89 2.60 1.76
C VAL A 215 -15.27 3.10 0.36
N THR A 216 -16.31 3.91 0.27
CA THR A 216 -16.81 4.48 -0.99
C THR A 216 -15.98 5.65 -1.52
N TYR A 217 -15.18 6.31 -0.67
CA TYR A 217 -14.41 7.51 -1.03
C TYR A 217 -13.53 7.28 -2.26
N ILE A 218 -13.50 8.24 -3.19
CA ILE A 218 -12.97 8.02 -4.54
C ILE A 218 -11.49 7.59 -4.59
N SER A 219 -10.70 8.00 -3.59
CA SER A 219 -9.30 7.58 -3.47
C SER A 219 -9.17 6.06 -3.25
N ASN A 220 -10.17 5.37 -2.69
CA ASN A 220 -10.13 3.93 -2.46
C ASN A 220 -10.33 3.15 -3.77
N GLN A 221 -9.22 2.79 -4.41
CA GLN A 221 -9.18 2.06 -5.68
C GLN A 221 -9.09 0.52 -5.48
N SER A 222 -9.62 -0.02 -4.38
CA SER A 222 -9.76 -1.48 -4.19
C SER A 222 -10.99 -2.04 -4.92
N PRO A 223 -11.08 -3.37 -5.15
CA PRO A 223 -12.31 -4.00 -5.62
C PRO A 223 -13.49 -3.76 -4.66
N ASN A 224 -13.26 -3.74 -3.34
CA ASN A 224 -14.29 -3.45 -2.35
C ASN A 224 -14.85 -2.02 -2.51
N GLY A 225 -13.99 -1.01 -2.64
CA GLY A 225 -14.40 0.38 -2.84
C GLY A 225 -15.15 0.58 -4.14
N ALA A 226 -14.67 -0.06 -5.22
CA ALA A 226 -15.35 -0.06 -6.51
C ALA A 226 -16.73 -0.71 -6.43
N LEU A 227 -16.84 -1.86 -5.78
CA LEU A 227 -18.10 -2.59 -5.62
C LEU A 227 -19.10 -1.80 -4.78
N ASN A 228 -18.69 -1.20 -3.67
CA ASN A 228 -19.56 -0.33 -2.85
C ASN A 228 -20.04 0.90 -3.64
N ARG A 229 -19.18 1.53 -4.45
CA ARG A 229 -19.58 2.61 -5.39
C ARG A 229 -20.52 2.12 -6.50
N ILE A 230 -20.50 0.85 -6.88
CA ILE A 230 -21.34 0.31 -7.96
C ILE A 230 -22.69 -0.21 -7.45
N LEU A 231 -22.73 -0.77 -6.23
CA LEU A 231 -23.92 -1.44 -5.65
C LEU A 231 -24.80 -0.52 -4.77
N LEU A 232 -24.37 0.72 -4.52
CA LEU A 232 -25.25 1.84 -4.10
C LEU A 232 -26.12 1.59 -2.86
N GLY A 233 -25.61 0.86 -1.86
CA GLY A 233 -26.30 0.68 -0.58
C GLY A 233 -27.61 -0.13 -0.63
N ASN A 234 -28.00 -0.65 -1.80
CA ASN A 234 -29.19 -1.51 -1.98
C ASN A 234 -28.87 -3.01 -1.88
N ALA A 235 -27.58 -3.35 -1.85
CA ALA A 235 -27.08 -4.64 -1.40
C ALA A 235 -25.79 -4.39 -0.61
N GLU A 236 -25.71 -4.91 0.61
CA GLU A 236 -24.45 -4.93 1.33
C GLU A 236 -23.44 -5.82 0.58
N VAL A 237 -22.17 -5.43 0.65
CA VAL A 237 -21.05 -6.29 0.21
C VAL A 237 -20.85 -7.38 1.27
N GLY A 238 -21.77 -8.35 1.26
CA GLY A 238 -21.80 -9.46 2.22
C GLY A 238 -20.66 -10.46 2.03
N ASP A 239 -20.66 -11.51 2.86
CA ASP A 239 -19.57 -12.49 3.01
C ASP A 239 -19.04 -13.09 1.71
N TRP A 240 -19.88 -13.20 0.68
CA TRP A 240 -19.51 -13.65 -0.67
C TRP A 240 -18.32 -12.86 -1.25
N TYR A 241 -18.13 -11.60 -0.86
CA TYR A 241 -17.02 -10.77 -1.32
C TYR A 241 -15.66 -11.40 -1.06
N VAL A 242 -15.50 -12.22 -0.01
CA VAL A 242 -14.24 -12.91 0.32
C VAL A 242 -13.69 -13.73 -0.86
N ALA A 243 -14.55 -14.22 -1.76
CA ALA A 243 -14.16 -14.94 -2.96
C ALA A 243 -13.34 -14.07 -3.95
N ILE A 244 -13.58 -12.75 -4.02
CA ILE A 244 -12.87 -11.84 -4.93
C ILE A 244 -11.38 -11.70 -4.57
N PRO A 245 -10.98 -11.22 -3.37
CA PRO A 245 -9.58 -11.09 -3.01
C PRO A 245 -8.89 -12.47 -2.90
N LEU A 246 -9.59 -13.54 -2.52
CA LEU A 246 -9.03 -14.90 -2.57
C LEU A 246 -8.69 -15.30 -4.02
N THR A 247 -9.61 -15.12 -4.97
CA THR A 247 -9.38 -15.46 -6.38
C THR A 247 -8.25 -14.61 -6.99
N ILE A 248 -8.27 -13.29 -6.77
CA ILE A 248 -7.21 -12.39 -7.24
C ILE A 248 -5.86 -12.75 -6.61
N GLY A 249 -5.83 -13.04 -5.30
CA GLY A 249 -4.63 -13.45 -4.57
C GLY A 249 -4.04 -14.75 -5.12
N ILE A 250 -4.85 -15.78 -5.33
CA ILE A 250 -4.43 -17.06 -5.90
C ILE A 250 -3.87 -16.87 -7.32
N VAL A 251 -4.57 -16.13 -8.19
CA VAL A 251 -4.14 -15.88 -9.57
C VAL A 251 -2.84 -15.05 -9.60
N GLY A 252 -2.76 -13.97 -8.82
CA GLY A 252 -1.59 -13.10 -8.76
C GLY A 252 -0.36 -13.79 -8.18
N LEU A 253 -0.51 -14.62 -7.15
CA LEU A 253 0.57 -15.45 -6.60
C LEU A 253 0.98 -16.55 -7.58
N ALA A 254 0.05 -17.17 -8.31
CA ALA A 254 0.38 -18.14 -9.36
C ALA A 254 1.21 -17.49 -10.47
N LEU A 255 0.78 -16.32 -10.99
CA LEU A 255 1.55 -15.53 -11.96
C LEU A 255 2.95 -15.19 -11.43
N THR A 256 3.05 -14.77 -10.17
CA THR A 256 4.32 -14.49 -9.49
C THR A 256 5.24 -15.72 -9.47
N VAL A 257 4.73 -16.90 -9.10
CA VAL A 257 5.50 -18.15 -9.13
C VAL A 257 6.01 -18.46 -10.52
N PHE A 258 5.20 -18.28 -11.57
CA PHE A 258 5.64 -18.52 -12.95
C PHE A 258 6.72 -17.52 -13.41
N TRP A 259 6.62 -16.24 -13.05
CA TRP A 259 7.65 -15.25 -13.37
C TRP A 259 8.96 -15.49 -12.60
N VAL A 260 8.89 -15.92 -11.34
CA VAL A 260 10.08 -16.33 -10.57
C VAL A 260 10.74 -17.58 -11.16
N ARG A 261 9.97 -18.55 -11.66
CA ARG A 261 10.52 -19.71 -12.40
C ARG A 261 11.25 -19.32 -13.68
N ARG A 262 10.99 -18.15 -14.25
CA ARG A 262 11.72 -17.55 -15.38
C ARG A 262 12.87 -16.63 -14.97
N GLY A 263 13.14 -16.48 -13.67
CA GLY A 263 14.13 -15.54 -13.13
C GLY A 263 13.73 -14.06 -13.22
N ASP A 264 12.49 -13.74 -13.63
CA ASP A 264 12.03 -12.36 -13.79
C ASP A 264 11.51 -11.78 -12.47
N TRP A 265 12.46 -11.44 -11.61
CA TRP A 265 12.17 -10.88 -10.29
C TRP A 265 11.51 -9.50 -10.33
N LEU A 266 11.73 -8.70 -11.37
CA LEU A 266 11.05 -7.40 -11.52
C LEU A 266 9.56 -7.62 -11.78
N THR A 267 9.19 -8.46 -12.76
CA THR A 267 7.78 -8.72 -13.06
C THR A 267 7.10 -9.42 -11.89
N ALA A 268 7.74 -10.41 -11.26
CA ALA A 268 7.21 -11.05 -10.06
C ALA A 268 6.93 -10.03 -8.92
N THR A 269 7.86 -9.10 -8.69
CA THR A 269 7.71 -8.05 -7.67
C THR A 269 6.57 -7.09 -8.00
N ALA A 270 6.48 -6.63 -9.25
CA ALA A 270 5.40 -5.73 -9.70
C ALA A 270 4.03 -6.41 -9.62
N VAL A 271 3.92 -7.67 -10.09
CA VAL A 271 2.70 -8.49 -10.03
C VAL A 271 2.26 -8.68 -8.58
N THR A 272 3.16 -9.03 -7.66
CA THR A 272 2.82 -9.20 -6.24
C THR A 272 2.41 -7.88 -5.58
N GLY A 273 3.10 -6.77 -5.88
CA GLY A 273 2.73 -5.45 -5.37
C GLY A 273 1.31 -5.04 -5.79
N VAL A 274 1.01 -5.15 -7.09
CA VAL A 274 -0.35 -4.90 -7.63
C VAL A 274 -1.37 -5.87 -7.05
N THR A 275 -1.04 -7.15 -6.91
CA THR A 275 -1.92 -8.16 -6.29
C THR A 275 -2.24 -7.77 -4.84
N GLY A 276 -1.27 -7.31 -4.05
CA GLY A 276 -1.48 -6.83 -2.68
C GLY A 276 -2.47 -5.68 -2.58
N LEU A 277 -2.46 -4.75 -3.55
CA LEU A 277 -3.44 -3.65 -3.61
C LEU A 277 -4.84 -4.14 -3.98
N LEU A 278 -4.94 -5.13 -4.86
CA LEU A 278 -6.22 -5.68 -5.31
C LEU A 278 -6.84 -6.65 -4.28
N VAL A 279 -6.02 -7.30 -3.45
CA VAL A 279 -6.46 -8.15 -2.34
C VAL A 279 -6.88 -7.31 -1.12
N SER A 280 -6.27 -6.14 -0.92
CA SER A 280 -6.62 -5.24 0.19
C SER A 280 -8.07 -4.71 0.07
N PRO A 281 -8.87 -4.70 1.15
CA PRO A 281 -10.19 -4.08 1.13
C PRO A 281 -10.11 -2.55 0.94
N ILE A 282 -8.97 -1.92 1.26
CA ILE A 282 -8.74 -0.48 1.09
C ILE A 282 -7.42 -0.25 0.37
N SER A 283 -7.48 0.40 -0.79
CA SER A 283 -6.31 0.75 -1.62
C SER A 283 -6.38 2.18 -2.11
N TRP A 284 -6.11 3.12 -1.19
CA TRP A 284 -5.99 4.55 -1.47
C TRP A 284 -5.08 4.85 -2.67
N ALA A 285 -5.33 5.95 -3.40
CA ALA A 285 -4.58 6.31 -4.60
C ALA A 285 -3.05 6.38 -4.38
N HIS A 286 -2.63 6.83 -3.20
CA HIS A 286 -1.22 6.89 -2.80
C HIS A 286 -0.58 5.51 -2.47
N HIS A 287 -1.36 4.43 -2.31
CA HIS A 287 -0.80 3.07 -2.19
C HIS A 287 -0.24 2.56 -3.53
N TRP A 288 -0.66 3.14 -4.65
CA TRP A 288 -0.33 2.68 -6.00
C TRP A 288 1.08 3.03 -6.48
N VAL A 289 2.02 3.31 -5.56
CA VAL A 289 3.45 3.51 -5.86
C VAL A 289 4.10 2.32 -6.56
N TRP A 290 3.47 1.14 -6.51
CA TRP A 290 3.77 -0.04 -7.33
C TRP A 290 3.67 0.18 -8.85
N ILE A 291 3.08 1.30 -9.29
CA ILE A 291 3.17 1.75 -10.69
C ILE A 291 4.62 1.94 -11.15
N LEU A 292 5.56 2.31 -10.26
CA LEU A 292 6.97 2.49 -10.60
C LEU A 292 7.62 1.20 -11.15
N PRO A 293 7.63 0.07 -10.42
CA PRO A 293 8.13 -1.19 -10.97
C PRO A 293 7.25 -1.73 -12.12
N ALA A 294 5.94 -1.48 -12.13
CA ALA A 294 5.08 -1.89 -13.24
C ALA A 294 5.46 -1.19 -14.56
N LEU A 295 5.63 0.14 -14.56
CA LEU A 295 6.12 0.89 -15.72
C LEU A 295 7.52 0.42 -16.15
N ALA A 296 8.41 0.12 -15.20
CA ALA A 296 9.72 -0.43 -15.51
C ALA A 296 9.65 -1.79 -16.23
N VAL A 297 8.69 -2.66 -15.86
CA VAL A 297 8.40 -3.90 -16.61
C VAL A 297 8.00 -3.56 -18.05
N LEU A 298 7.03 -2.67 -18.26
CA LEU A 298 6.54 -2.32 -19.60
C LEU A 298 7.64 -1.72 -20.50
N ILE A 299 8.40 -0.76 -19.97
CA ILE A 299 9.51 -0.09 -20.68
C ILE A 299 10.63 -1.08 -21.01
N ARG A 300 10.96 -2.01 -20.09
CA ARG A 300 11.95 -3.07 -20.32
C ARG A 300 11.48 -4.06 -21.38
N ASN A 301 10.18 -4.35 -21.40
CA ASN A 301 9.57 -5.31 -22.31
C ASN A 301 9.38 -4.79 -23.75
N GLY A 302 9.54 -3.48 -23.97
CA GLY A 302 9.39 -2.82 -25.27
C GLY A 302 8.03 -2.14 -25.47
N ASP A 303 7.09 -2.33 -24.54
CA ASP A 303 5.68 -1.90 -24.61
C ASP A 303 5.50 -0.40 -24.31
N ARG A 304 6.26 0.46 -25.01
CA ARG A 304 6.38 1.91 -24.74
C ARG A 304 5.05 2.65 -24.81
N VAL A 305 4.17 2.30 -25.75
CA VAL A 305 2.84 2.92 -25.88
C VAL A 305 2.00 2.64 -24.65
N MET A 306 1.99 1.39 -24.19
CA MET A 306 1.26 0.97 -22.98
C MET A 306 1.87 1.58 -21.71
N ALA A 307 3.19 1.70 -21.65
CA ALA A 307 3.87 2.44 -20.58
C ALA A 307 3.52 3.93 -20.58
N ALA A 308 3.39 4.57 -21.75
CA ALA A 308 2.99 5.97 -21.85
C ALA A 308 1.53 6.17 -21.40
N PHE A 309 0.59 5.33 -21.83
CA PHE A 309 -0.79 5.37 -21.34
C PHE A 309 -0.88 5.14 -19.83
N GLY A 310 -0.15 4.15 -19.30
CA GLY A 310 -0.07 3.92 -17.85
C GLY A 310 0.52 5.12 -17.11
N TYR A 311 1.59 5.72 -17.63
CA TYR A 311 2.19 6.91 -17.04
C TYR A 311 1.22 8.10 -17.01
N VAL A 312 0.58 8.41 -18.14
CA VAL A 312 -0.40 9.51 -18.26
C VAL A 312 -1.59 9.27 -17.33
N LEU A 313 -2.11 8.05 -17.26
CA LEU A 313 -3.22 7.70 -16.37
C LEU A 313 -2.88 7.96 -14.90
N PHE A 314 -1.70 7.53 -14.46
CA PHE A 314 -1.24 7.69 -13.07
C PHE A 314 -0.66 9.07 -12.76
N ALA A 315 -0.31 9.88 -13.76
CA ALA A 315 0.07 11.28 -13.58
C ALA A 315 -1.16 12.20 -13.49
N LEU A 316 -2.17 11.99 -14.36
CA LEU A 316 -3.40 12.80 -14.39
C LEU A 316 -4.41 12.40 -13.31
N ALA A 317 -4.39 11.13 -12.87
CA ALA A 317 -5.27 10.60 -11.82
C ALA A 317 -6.76 10.95 -12.02
N PRO A 318 -7.37 10.54 -13.14
CA PRO A 318 -8.66 11.06 -13.59
C PRO A 318 -9.85 10.64 -12.70
N MET A 319 -9.68 9.73 -11.75
CA MET A 319 -10.70 9.45 -10.73
C MET A 319 -10.99 10.69 -9.87
N TRP A 320 -10.06 11.64 -9.73
CA TRP A 320 -10.34 12.93 -9.08
C TRP A 320 -11.21 13.88 -9.93
N TRP A 321 -11.61 13.48 -11.14
CA TRP A 321 -12.57 14.22 -11.96
C TRP A 321 -14.00 13.67 -11.80
N THR A 322 -14.21 12.72 -10.89
CA THR A 322 -15.53 12.17 -10.52
C THR A 322 -15.92 12.57 -9.08
N PRO A 323 -17.20 12.48 -8.68
CA PRO A 323 -17.66 13.03 -7.39
C PRO A 323 -17.01 12.37 -6.18
N HIS A 324 -16.37 13.13 -5.29
CA HIS A 324 -15.38 12.53 -4.40
C HIS A 324 -15.97 11.67 -3.27
N ASN A 325 -17.20 11.95 -2.86
CA ASN A 325 -17.77 11.51 -1.59
C ASN A 325 -18.39 10.11 -1.64
N GLY A 326 -18.68 9.59 -2.83
CA GLY A 326 -19.15 8.22 -2.97
C GLY A 326 -20.65 8.07 -2.72
N ASP A 327 -21.44 9.12 -2.91
CA ASP A 327 -22.89 9.08 -2.67
C ASP A 327 -23.58 8.09 -3.64
N PRO A 328 -24.61 7.35 -3.20
CA PRO A 328 -25.37 6.43 -4.07
C PRO A 328 -26.02 7.06 -5.31
N ARG A 329 -26.13 8.39 -5.39
CA ARG A 329 -26.62 9.14 -6.56
C ARG A 329 -25.48 9.68 -7.43
N GLU A 330 -24.27 9.74 -6.91
CA GLU A 330 -23.05 10.14 -7.63
C GLU A 330 -22.45 8.97 -8.44
N TYR A 331 -22.63 7.74 -7.98
CA TYR A 331 -22.09 6.53 -8.62
C TYR A 331 -23.18 5.52 -9.03
N GLY A 332 -22.76 4.35 -9.49
CA GLY A 332 -23.62 3.29 -10.02
C GLY A 332 -22.96 2.57 -11.19
N ILE A 333 -23.76 2.02 -12.10
CA ILE A 333 -23.29 1.59 -13.42
C ILE A 333 -23.53 2.74 -14.41
N ASN A 334 -22.55 3.62 -14.57
CA ASN A 334 -22.63 4.78 -15.46
C ASN A 334 -21.28 5.05 -16.17
N LEU A 335 -21.22 6.05 -17.04
CA LEU A 335 -20.02 6.38 -17.83
C LEU A 335 -18.83 6.90 -17.00
N LEU A 336 -19.07 7.39 -15.78
CA LEU A 336 -18.01 7.82 -14.85
C LEU A 336 -17.43 6.64 -14.08
N THR A 337 -18.16 5.52 -13.93
CA THR A 337 -17.72 4.35 -13.15
C THR A 337 -16.36 3.78 -13.57
N PRO A 338 -15.99 3.66 -14.87
CA PRO A 338 -14.64 3.23 -15.26
C PRO A 338 -13.56 4.27 -14.93
N VAL A 339 -13.88 5.56 -15.04
CA VAL A 339 -12.97 6.68 -14.71
C VAL A 339 -12.71 6.71 -13.20
N ALA A 340 -13.78 6.56 -12.41
CA ALA A 340 -13.76 6.51 -10.96
C ALA A 340 -12.97 5.33 -10.38
N ASN A 341 -12.79 4.26 -11.17
CA ASN A 341 -12.09 3.03 -10.76
C ASN A 341 -10.85 2.77 -11.64
N CYS A 342 -10.27 3.82 -12.23
CA CYS A 342 -9.27 3.67 -13.28
C CYS A 342 -7.97 2.97 -12.82
N TYR A 343 -7.56 3.11 -11.55
CA TYR A 343 -6.37 2.41 -11.04
C TYR A 343 -6.66 0.92 -10.82
N LEU A 344 -7.83 0.57 -10.28
CA LEU A 344 -8.30 -0.81 -10.19
C LEU A 344 -8.25 -1.49 -11.57
N LEU A 345 -8.83 -0.84 -12.58
CA LEU A 345 -8.84 -1.35 -13.95
C LEU A 345 -7.41 -1.49 -14.52
N ALA A 346 -6.53 -0.52 -14.28
CA ALA A 346 -5.13 -0.61 -14.69
C ALA A 346 -4.37 -1.75 -13.99
N GLY A 347 -4.65 -2.02 -12.71
CA GLY A 347 -4.09 -3.15 -11.96
C GLY A 347 -4.53 -4.50 -12.52
N LEU A 348 -5.83 -4.67 -12.74
CA LEU A 348 -6.40 -5.87 -13.37
C LEU A 348 -5.84 -6.09 -14.79
N PHE A 349 -5.76 -5.01 -15.59
CA PHE A 349 -5.15 -5.04 -16.92
C PHE A 349 -3.67 -5.44 -16.87
N PHE A 350 -2.89 -4.95 -15.91
CA PHE A 350 -1.48 -5.33 -15.75
C PHE A 350 -1.32 -6.83 -15.40
N LEU A 351 -2.19 -7.38 -14.54
CA LEU A 351 -2.22 -8.82 -14.28
C LEU A 351 -2.58 -9.62 -15.54
N ALA A 352 -3.59 -9.19 -16.30
CA ALA A 352 -3.98 -9.83 -17.55
C ALA A 352 -2.86 -9.77 -18.62
N TYR A 353 -2.23 -8.61 -18.81
CA TYR A 353 -1.08 -8.44 -19.71
C TYR A 353 0.09 -9.35 -19.31
N THR A 354 0.46 -9.41 -18.03
CA THR A 354 1.55 -10.29 -17.59
C THR A 354 1.19 -11.77 -17.75
N ALA A 355 -0.07 -12.17 -17.59
CA ALA A 355 -0.54 -13.51 -17.90
C ALA A 355 -0.45 -13.84 -19.41
N VAL A 356 -0.86 -12.93 -20.29
CA VAL A 356 -0.76 -13.10 -21.75
C VAL A 356 0.70 -13.16 -22.20
N ARG A 357 1.57 -12.30 -21.67
CA ARG A 357 3.00 -12.28 -21.98
C ARG A 357 3.72 -13.55 -21.50
N LEU A 358 3.32 -14.08 -20.35
CA LEU A 358 3.80 -15.37 -19.86
C LEU A 358 3.47 -16.51 -20.86
N ARG A 359 2.27 -16.51 -21.46
CA ARG A 359 1.89 -17.49 -22.49
C ARG A 359 2.64 -17.28 -23.81
N ARG A 360 2.83 -16.04 -24.26
CA ARG A 360 3.39 -15.71 -25.59
C ARG A 360 4.92 -15.78 -25.68
N THR A 361 5.64 -15.53 -24.59
CA THR A 361 7.10 -15.66 -24.57
C THR A 361 7.48 -17.05 -24.06
N PRO A 362 8.14 -17.92 -24.84
CA PRO A 362 8.69 -19.17 -24.32
C PRO A 362 9.69 -18.92 -23.18
N PRO A 363 9.93 -19.88 -22.28
CA PRO A 363 11.10 -19.83 -21.42
C PRO A 363 12.35 -19.77 -22.32
N SER A 364 13.19 -18.75 -22.15
CA SER A 364 14.53 -18.78 -22.73
C SER A 364 15.22 -20.03 -22.21
N ALA A 365 15.80 -20.84 -23.11
CA ALA A 365 16.65 -21.95 -22.71
C ALA A 365 17.73 -21.42 -21.76
N PRO A 366 18.08 -22.15 -20.68
CA PRO A 366 19.16 -21.72 -19.81
C PRO A 366 20.39 -21.47 -20.66
N ALA A 367 20.98 -20.29 -20.54
CA ALA A 367 22.21 -19.96 -21.25
C ALA A 367 23.21 -21.07 -20.94
N GLN A 368 23.66 -21.78 -21.97
CA GLN A 368 24.66 -22.83 -21.80
C GLN A 368 25.84 -22.20 -21.08
N ALA A 369 26.25 -22.79 -19.95
CA ALA A 369 27.50 -22.40 -19.33
C ALA A 369 28.58 -22.44 -20.43
N PRO A 370 29.46 -21.42 -20.54
CA PRO A 370 30.44 -21.35 -21.62
C PRO A 370 31.15 -22.70 -21.68
N GLY A 371 30.92 -23.41 -22.79
CA GLY A 371 31.34 -24.79 -22.89
C GLY A 371 32.84 -24.86 -22.65
N ARG A 372 33.28 -25.87 -21.89
CA ARG A 372 34.68 -26.29 -22.02
C ARG A 372 34.92 -26.48 -23.51
N GLU A 373 35.90 -25.76 -24.04
CA GLU A 373 36.34 -25.96 -25.42
C GLU A 373 36.53 -27.46 -25.65
N PRO A 374 36.06 -28.02 -26.77
CA PRO A 374 36.37 -29.40 -27.12
C PRO A 374 37.89 -29.55 -27.10
N GLY A 375 38.40 -30.38 -26.18
CA GLY A 375 39.83 -30.45 -25.90
C GLY A 375 40.63 -30.65 -27.18
N CYS A 376 41.60 -29.77 -27.43
CA CYS A 376 42.45 -29.85 -28.60
C CYS A 376 43.08 -31.25 -28.67
N LYS A 377 42.91 -31.94 -29.80
CA LYS A 377 43.61 -33.21 -30.02
C LYS A 377 45.11 -32.94 -29.98
N PRO A 378 45.92 -33.77 -29.30
CA PRO A 378 47.37 -33.67 -29.38
C PRO A 378 47.81 -34.03 -30.80
N GLY A 379 48.47 -33.11 -31.51
CA GLY A 379 48.94 -33.36 -32.88
C GLY A 379 49.09 -32.16 -33.82
N CYS A 380 48.78 -30.94 -33.41
CA CYS A 380 49.02 -29.74 -34.22
C CYS A 380 50.23 -28.95 -33.70
N GLU A 381 51.34 -28.97 -34.45
CA GLU A 381 52.46 -28.05 -34.22
C GLU A 381 52.03 -26.60 -34.54
N PRO A 382 52.46 -25.61 -33.74
CA PRO A 382 52.24 -24.20 -34.06
C PRO A 382 53.25 -23.74 -35.14
N PRO A 383 52.83 -22.94 -36.14
CA PRO A 383 53.75 -22.40 -37.12
C PRO A 383 54.69 -21.37 -36.48
N THR A 384 55.99 -21.56 -36.70
CA THR A 384 57.04 -20.62 -36.30
C THR A 384 56.90 -19.30 -37.06
N THR A 385 56.43 -18.27 -36.36
CA THR A 385 56.45 -16.88 -36.86
C THR A 385 57.34 -16.01 -36.00
N SER A 386 58.11 -15.16 -36.66
CA SER A 386 59.29 -14.49 -36.10
C SER A 386 58.95 -13.42 -35.08
N ALA A 387 59.72 -13.39 -33.99
CA ALA A 387 59.61 -12.35 -32.97
C ALA A 387 59.98 -10.98 -33.55
N ARG A 388 59.03 -10.04 -33.58
CA ARG A 388 59.31 -8.62 -33.81
C ARG A 388 59.27 -7.90 -32.46
N SER A 389 60.39 -7.28 -32.11
CA SER A 389 60.62 -6.64 -30.82
C SER A 389 59.74 -5.40 -30.63
N LEU A 390 59.15 -5.26 -29.44
CA LEU A 390 58.56 -4.02 -28.93
C LEU A 390 59.35 -3.55 -27.71
N PRO A 391 59.63 -2.24 -27.56
CA PRO A 391 60.46 -1.73 -26.47
C PRO A 391 59.73 -1.77 -25.12
N ALA A 392 60.47 -2.10 -24.06
CA ALA A 392 59.95 -2.19 -22.70
C ALA A 392 59.77 -0.81 -22.06
N GLY A 393 58.56 -0.52 -21.56
CA GLY A 393 58.29 0.61 -20.66
C GLY A 393 58.53 0.24 -19.19
N PRO A 394 58.73 1.22 -18.28
CA PRO A 394 59.13 0.94 -16.90
C PRO A 394 58.04 0.25 -16.07
N LEU A 395 58.37 -0.91 -15.48
CA LEU A 395 57.48 -1.63 -14.56
C LEU A 395 57.37 -0.92 -13.20
N GLN A 396 56.26 -0.23 -12.95
CA GLN A 396 55.89 0.13 -11.58
C GLN A 396 55.46 -1.12 -10.80
N ARG A 397 56.21 -1.38 -9.72
CA ARG A 397 56.12 -2.60 -8.91
C ARG A 397 54.98 -2.48 -7.88
N LEU A 398 53.76 -2.83 -8.28
CA LEU A 398 52.63 -2.96 -7.34
C LEU A 398 52.91 -4.11 -6.36
N ARG A 399 52.96 -3.82 -5.06
CA ARG A 399 53.05 -4.84 -3.99
C ARG A 399 51.75 -5.65 -3.95
N ALA A 400 51.86 -6.97 -3.99
CA ALA A 400 50.75 -7.85 -3.66
C ALA A 400 50.47 -7.80 -2.15
N SER A 401 49.20 -7.61 -1.76
CA SER A 401 48.74 -7.78 -0.38
C SER A 401 48.61 -9.28 -0.05
N PRO A 402 48.91 -9.74 1.18
CA PRO A 402 48.79 -11.16 1.53
C PRO A 402 47.33 -11.62 1.51
N THR A 403 47.06 -12.73 0.84
CA THR A 403 45.76 -13.40 0.90
C THR A 403 45.61 -14.14 2.23
N GLN A 404 44.72 -13.68 3.10
CA GLN A 404 44.31 -14.46 4.27
C GLN A 404 43.58 -15.74 3.81
N ARG A 405 44.14 -16.90 4.15
CA ARG A 405 43.41 -18.17 4.09
C ARG A 405 42.46 -18.25 5.27
N TRP A 406 41.17 -18.45 5.00
CA TRP A 406 40.21 -18.87 6.01
C TRP A 406 40.39 -20.37 6.30
N PRO A 407 40.50 -20.81 7.57
CA PRO A 407 40.49 -22.22 7.92
C PRO A 407 39.11 -22.83 7.63
N ALA A 408 39.07 -24.06 7.13
CA ALA A 408 37.83 -24.81 7.00
C ALA A 408 37.27 -25.16 8.40
N SER A 409 36.01 -24.81 8.65
CA SER A 409 35.33 -25.19 9.90
C SER A 409 34.94 -26.69 9.88
N PRO A 410 35.09 -27.44 10.98
CA PRO A 410 34.71 -28.85 11.03
C PRO A 410 33.20 -29.05 10.92
N THR A 411 32.78 -30.12 10.24
CA THR A 411 31.39 -30.56 10.18
C THR A 411 30.91 -31.07 11.55
N GLN A 412 30.07 -30.31 12.25
CA GLN A 412 29.30 -30.87 13.37
C GLN A 412 28.12 -31.72 12.84
N ARG A 413 28.09 -32.99 13.22
CA ARG A 413 26.89 -33.83 13.15
C ARG A 413 25.95 -33.44 14.27
N TRP A 414 24.68 -33.19 13.94
CA TRP A 414 23.62 -33.09 14.94
C TRP A 414 23.17 -34.51 15.35
N PRO A 415 23.08 -34.83 16.65
CA PRO A 415 22.41 -36.05 17.10
C PRO A 415 20.90 -35.92 16.90
N ALA A 416 20.22 -37.02 16.57
CA ALA A 416 18.76 -37.02 16.44
C ALA A 416 18.10 -36.82 17.80
N SER A 417 17.19 -35.85 17.91
CA SER A 417 16.33 -35.67 19.09
C SER A 417 15.12 -36.61 19.02
N PRO A 418 14.68 -37.21 20.14
CA PRO A 418 13.59 -38.17 20.16
C PRO A 418 12.21 -37.53 19.95
N THR A 419 11.28 -38.30 19.41
CA THR A 419 9.89 -37.92 19.17
C THR A 419 9.10 -37.75 20.47
N GLN A 420 8.87 -36.50 20.90
CA GLN A 420 7.85 -36.21 21.91
C GLN A 420 6.45 -36.28 21.29
N ARG A 421 5.58 -37.12 21.88
CA ARG A 421 4.14 -37.10 21.62
C ARG A 421 3.49 -35.98 22.43
N TRP A 422 2.63 -35.19 21.78
CA TRP A 422 1.76 -34.23 22.46
C TRP A 422 0.55 -34.96 23.08
N PRO A 423 0.14 -34.66 24.33
CA PRO A 423 -1.14 -35.09 24.86
C PRO A 423 -2.29 -34.33 24.17
N ALA A 424 -3.41 -35.02 23.90
CA ALA A 424 -4.60 -34.38 23.35
C ALA A 424 -5.28 -33.49 24.40
N SER A 425 -5.72 -32.29 24.00
CA SER A 425 -6.53 -31.41 24.83
C SER A 425 -8.01 -31.85 24.83
N PRO A 426 -8.73 -31.83 25.97
CA PRO A 426 -10.14 -32.18 26.02
C PRO A 426 -11.03 -31.06 25.41
N PRO A 427 -12.20 -31.39 24.84
CA PRO A 427 -13.07 -30.39 24.22
C PRO A 427 -13.81 -29.54 25.26
N GLN A 428 -13.71 -28.21 25.13
CA GLN A 428 -14.53 -27.27 25.92
C GLN A 428 -16.00 -27.33 25.46
N ARG A 429 -16.92 -27.51 26.41
CA ARG A 429 -18.36 -27.30 26.20
C ARG A 429 -18.71 -25.84 26.40
N TRP A 430 -19.45 -25.26 25.45
CA TRP A 430 -20.07 -23.95 25.60
C TRP A 430 -21.38 -24.07 26.41
N PRO A 431 -21.60 -23.25 27.46
CA PRO A 431 -22.91 -23.15 28.11
C PRO A 431 -23.88 -22.33 27.24
N ALA A 432 -25.12 -22.80 27.12
CA ALA A 432 -26.17 -22.11 26.36
C ALA A 432 -26.70 -20.88 27.14
N SER A 433 -27.00 -19.80 26.41
CA SER A 433 -27.63 -18.61 26.99
C SER A 433 -29.15 -18.81 27.18
N PRO A 434 -29.74 -18.42 28.32
CA PRO A 434 -31.18 -18.49 28.53
C PRO A 434 -31.94 -17.37 27.77
N PRO A 435 -33.18 -17.59 27.33
CA PRO A 435 -33.94 -16.63 26.53
C PRO A 435 -34.48 -15.46 27.37
N GLN A 436 -34.57 -14.29 26.74
CA GLN A 436 -35.13 -13.07 27.33
C GLN A 436 -36.64 -13.22 27.61
N ARG A 437 -37.10 -12.65 28.72
CA ARG A 437 -38.52 -12.56 29.09
C ARG A 437 -38.95 -11.11 29.07
N LEU A 438 -39.79 -10.74 28.09
CA LEU A 438 -40.48 -9.45 28.05
C LEU A 438 -41.41 -9.31 29.26
N THR A 439 -41.39 -8.14 29.90
CA THR A 439 -42.37 -7.75 30.92
C THR A 439 -43.02 -6.42 30.57
N THR A 440 -44.26 -6.25 31.04
CA THR A 440 -45.24 -5.32 30.47
C THR A 440 -45.17 -3.90 31.03
N SER A 441 -45.64 -2.96 30.22
CA SER A 441 -45.81 -1.54 30.53
C SER A 441 -46.65 -1.27 31.80
N SER A 442 -46.27 -0.24 32.55
CA SER A 442 -47.15 0.46 33.50
C SER A 442 -47.30 1.92 33.08
N THR A 443 -48.54 2.43 33.15
CA THR A 443 -48.93 3.77 32.70
C THR A 443 -48.78 4.81 33.81
N GLY A 444 -48.08 5.92 33.52
CA GLY A 444 -47.92 7.08 34.42
C GLY A 444 -48.40 8.37 33.76
N ARG A 445 -49.08 9.24 34.51
CA ARG A 445 -49.84 10.38 33.98
C ARG A 445 -48.97 11.63 33.76
N LEU A 446 -49.31 12.42 32.73
CA LEU A 446 -48.86 13.81 32.55
C LEU A 446 -50.05 14.76 32.73
N PRO A 447 -49.89 15.93 33.38
CA PRO A 447 -50.85 17.02 33.33
C PRO A 447 -50.37 18.23 32.50
N ALA A 448 -51.30 18.75 31.70
CA ALA A 448 -51.53 20.16 31.30
C ALA A 448 -50.40 21.02 30.66
N SER A 449 -50.76 21.62 29.53
CA SER A 449 -50.00 22.58 28.72
C SER A 449 -50.29 24.06 29.08
N SER A 450 -49.44 24.97 28.60
CA SER A 450 -49.85 26.35 28.21
C SER A 450 -48.86 27.00 27.22
N PRO A 451 -49.27 27.96 26.35
CA PRO A 451 -48.53 28.33 25.12
C PRO A 451 -48.13 29.82 24.99
N ARG A 452 -47.54 30.21 23.82
CA ARG A 452 -47.12 31.56 23.31
C ARG A 452 -45.61 31.87 23.44
N SER A 453 -44.92 32.63 22.58
CA SER A 453 -45.11 33.12 21.18
C SER A 453 -43.75 33.66 20.65
N PRO A 454 -43.47 33.73 19.33
CA PRO A 454 -42.17 34.19 18.78
C PRO A 454 -42.19 35.61 18.17
N PRO A 455 -41.00 36.25 18.02
CA PRO A 455 -40.73 37.19 16.91
C PRO A 455 -39.37 36.93 16.20
N VAL A 456 -39.31 36.78 14.88
CA VAL A 456 -39.13 37.81 13.80
C VAL A 456 -37.66 38.02 13.36
N LYS A 457 -37.45 38.04 12.04
CA LYS A 457 -36.16 38.21 11.34
C LYS A 457 -35.82 39.69 11.10
N SER A 458 -34.54 39.99 10.85
CA SER A 458 -34.13 41.12 10.00
C SER A 458 -33.01 40.69 9.04
N ALA A 459 -32.81 41.43 7.94
CA ALA A 459 -32.02 41.00 6.78
C ALA A 459 -31.25 42.15 6.10
N GLY A 460 -30.23 41.79 5.31
CA GLY A 460 -29.42 42.70 4.47
C GLY A 460 -28.03 42.99 5.05
N ARG A 461 -26.99 43.31 4.24
CA ARG A 461 -26.91 43.52 2.78
C ARG A 461 -25.53 43.09 2.21
N LEU A 462 -25.49 42.93 0.89
CA LEU A 462 -24.34 42.86 -0.03
C LEU A 462 -24.64 43.87 -1.18
N PRO A 463 -23.81 44.08 -2.25
CA PRO A 463 -22.42 43.67 -2.57
C PRO A 463 -21.51 44.81 -3.13
N MET A 464 -20.25 44.47 -3.49
CA MET A 464 -19.44 44.89 -4.68
C MET A 464 -18.04 44.21 -4.55
N SER A 465 -17.56 43.27 -5.38
CA SER A 465 -17.07 43.35 -6.79
C SER A 465 -15.90 44.35 -6.94
N LEU A 466 -14.71 44.11 -7.51
CA LEU A 466 -14.07 43.07 -8.37
C LEU A 466 -12.52 43.15 -8.12
N ALA A 467 -11.60 42.28 -8.57
CA ALA A 467 -11.58 40.93 -9.15
C ALA A 467 -10.11 40.42 -9.21
N TRP A 468 -9.87 39.09 -9.27
CA TRP A 468 -8.75 38.45 -10.00
C TRP A 468 -9.06 36.94 -10.14
N SER A 469 -8.81 36.36 -11.30
CA SER A 469 -9.13 34.95 -11.59
C SER A 469 -7.93 34.24 -12.19
N LEU A 470 -7.50 33.14 -11.57
CA LEU A 470 -7.04 31.88 -12.18
C LEU A 470 -6.36 30.96 -11.13
N THR A 471 -6.63 29.66 -11.25
CA THR A 471 -5.86 28.54 -10.65
C THR A 471 -5.59 28.53 -9.13
N ALA A 472 -6.60 28.21 -8.32
CA ALA A 472 -6.43 27.46 -7.06
C ALA A 472 -7.78 26.92 -6.53
N GLY A 473 -8.01 25.61 -6.62
CA GLY A 473 -9.17 24.95 -6.00
C GLY A 473 -8.76 24.18 -4.74
N LEU A 474 -8.66 24.87 -3.60
CA LEU A 474 -8.37 24.26 -2.30
C LEU A 474 -9.35 24.74 -1.22
N ALA A 475 -9.82 23.77 -0.43
CA ALA A 475 -10.59 23.89 0.82
C ALA A 475 -11.98 24.58 0.78
N PRO A 476 -13.07 23.86 1.14
CA PRO A 476 -14.25 24.48 1.72
C PRO A 476 -14.02 24.76 3.22
N ASN A 477 -14.31 25.98 3.66
CA ASN A 477 -14.40 26.33 5.08
C ASN A 477 -15.56 25.58 5.75
N LEU A 478 -15.27 24.87 6.86
CA LEU A 478 -16.30 24.36 7.76
C LEU A 478 -16.85 25.50 8.64
N LYS A 479 -18.05 26.01 8.32
CA LYS A 479 -18.86 26.77 9.28
C LYS A 479 -20.35 26.36 9.21
N HIS A 480 -20.74 25.67 10.29
CA HIS A 480 -22.10 25.44 10.81
C HIS A 480 -23.13 24.68 9.96
N GLY A 481 -23.60 23.58 10.55
CA GLY A 481 -24.74 22.77 10.15
C GLY A 481 -25.15 21.80 11.25
N LEU A 482 -25.31 22.28 12.49
CA LEU A 482 -25.85 21.47 13.59
C LEU A 482 -27.33 21.21 13.33
N VAL A 483 -27.67 19.97 12.95
CA VAL A 483 -29.05 19.47 12.91
C VAL A 483 -29.09 18.19 13.75
N PRO A 484 -29.93 18.10 14.79
CA PRO A 484 -30.00 16.91 15.63
C PRO A 484 -30.74 15.77 14.92
N ASN A 485 -30.35 14.55 15.31
CA ASN A 485 -30.84 13.27 14.80
C ASN A 485 -32.36 13.12 15.06
N PRO A 486 -33.23 12.93 14.04
CA PRO A 486 -34.63 12.64 14.25
C PRO A 486 -34.82 11.16 14.63
N GLY A 487 -35.42 10.93 15.80
CA GLY A 487 -35.91 9.60 16.18
C GLY A 487 -37.07 9.13 15.29
N PRO A 488 -37.41 7.83 15.32
CA PRO A 488 -38.31 7.24 14.32
C PRO A 488 -39.78 7.62 14.55
N GLU A 489 -40.34 8.42 13.65
CA GLU A 489 -41.80 8.52 13.50
C GLU A 489 -42.32 7.39 12.62
N THR A 490 -43.23 6.59 13.17
CA THR A 490 -43.93 5.52 12.45
C THR A 490 -45.07 6.10 11.61
N GLY A 491 -44.90 6.07 10.29
CA GLY A 491 -45.94 6.48 9.35
C GLY A 491 -47.19 5.60 9.45
N ARG A 492 -48.34 6.19 9.80
CA ARG A 492 -49.66 5.62 9.47
C ARG A 492 -50.02 6.01 8.05
N GLY A 493 -50.02 5.04 7.15
CA GLY A 493 -50.64 5.19 5.83
C GLY A 493 -52.17 5.27 5.95
N LEU A 494 -52.78 6.12 5.13
CA LEU A 494 -54.22 6.19 4.91
C LEU A 494 -54.64 5.40 3.66
N ALA A 495 -55.92 5.03 3.64
CA ALA A 495 -56.73 4.59 2.50
C ALA A 495 -56.44 3.22 1.86
N GLN A 496 -57.42 2.32 1.99
CA GLN A 496 -58.20 1.94 0.81
C GLN A 496 -59.66 1.60 1.17
N GLU A 497 -60.56 1.83 0.23
CA GLU A 497 -62.02 1.72 0.39
C GLU A 497 -62.59 0.34 0.04
N HIS A 498 -63.91 0.24 0.21
CA HIS A 498 -64.89 -0.62 -0.48
C HIS A 498 -65.24 -1.99 0.13
N GLY A 499 -66.55 -2.18 0.39
CA GLY A 499 -67.16 -3.48 0.68
C GLY A 499 -68.36 -3.42 1.61
N ARG A 500 -69.55 -3.65 1.06
CA ARG A 500 -70.86 -3.90 1.71
C ARG A 500 -70.74 -5.00 2.81
N GLU A 501 -71.64 -5.15 3.78
CA GLU A 501 -73.09 -5.40 3.63
C GLU A 501 -73.85 -5.36 4.98
N SER A 502 -75.19 -5.56 4.93
CA SER A 502 -76.18 -5.73 6.02
C SER A 502 -75.72 -6.21 7.42
N GLY A 503 -76.39 -5.88 8.54
CA GLY A 503 -77.67 -5.20 8.76
C GLY A 503 -78.40 -5.74 10.03
N ARG A 504 -79.46 -5.04 10.45
CA ARG A 504 -80.23 -5.16 11.73
C ARG A 504 -79.64 -4.40 12.92
#